data_AF-A0AAU3TBJ5-F1
#
_entry.id   AF-A0AAU3TBJ5-F1
#
_cell.length_a   1.000
_cell.length_b   1.000
_cell.length_c   1.000
_cell.angle_alpha   90.00
_cell.angle_beta   90.00
_cell.angle_gamma   90.00
#
_symmetry.space_group_name_H-M   'P 1'
#
loop_
_entity.id
_entity.type
_entity.pdbx_description
1 polymer ?
#
loop_
_entity_poly.entity_id
_entity_poly.type
_entity_poly.pdbx_seq_one_letter_code
_entity_poly.pdbx_strand_id
1 'polypeptide(L)'
;MRDTSRRRAGIAVGTLLAVDGLAHLYWATGRTWPAASERGLSLAVLGAEVSFAPPVVLPLAALTLTGAGAVLAHAHGRGGRVTRALTGAVAAGLAVRGVAGLGWAAGLLDSPAGPFYGLNLFLYTPACLGFGWAATRLARAR
;
A
#
# COMPACT_ATOMS: atom_id res chain seq x y z
N MET A 1 -7.34 -1.28 22.45
CA MET A 1 -7.44 -2.42 21.50
C MET A 1 -6.83 -3.62 22.20
N ARG A 2 -7.42 -4.83 22.13
CA ARG A 2 -6.83 -6.02 22.76
C ARG A 2 -5.47 -6.33 22.12
N ASP A 3 -4.51 -6.86 22.90
CA ASP A 3 -3.14 -7.06 22.43
C ASP A 3 -3.07 -8.04 21.24
N THR A 4 -3.88 -9.10 21.27
CA THR A 4 -4.04 -10.03 20.15
C THR A 4 -4.59 -9.35 18.88
N SER A 5 -5.56 -8.45 19.02
CA SER A 5 -6.10 -7.67 17.91
C SER A 5 -5.08 -6.67 17.36
N ARG A 6 -4.26 -6.05 18.23
CA ARG A 6 -3.15 -5.16 17.84
C ARG A 6 -2.15 -5.90 16.96
N ARG A 7 -1.69 -7.07 17.43
CA ARG A 7 -0.74 -7.91 16.71
C ARG A 7 -1.30 -8.39 15.38
N ARG A 8 -2.54 -8.88 15.34
CA ARG A 8 -3.18 -9.32 14.09
C ARG A 8 -3.30 -8.18 13.07
N ALA A 9 -3.73 -6.99 13.50
CA ALA A 9 -3.81 -5.83 12.61
C ALA A 9 -2.43 -5.40 12.10
N GLY A 10 -1.42 -5.39 12.98
CA GLY A 10 -0.04 -5.09 12.61
C GLY A 10 0.56 -6.08 11.63
N ILE A 11 0.33 -7.38 11.85
CA ILE A 11 0.76 -8.44 10.93
C ILE A 11 0.05 -8.25 9.58
N ALA A 12 -1.27 -8.07 9.56
CA ALA A 12 -2.01 -7.92 8.32
C ALA A 12 -1.53 -6.72 7.48
N VAL A 13 -1.40 -5.53 8.11
CA VAL A 13 -0.91 -4.32 7.43
C VAL A 13 0.57 -4.47 7.05
N GLY A 14 1.39 -5.03 7.94
CA GLY A 14 2.81 -5.27 7.68
C GLY A 14 3.03 -6.24 6.52
N THR A 15 2.25 -7.32 6.44
CA THR A 15 2.29 -8.28 5.33
C THR A 15 1.86 -7.64 4.02
N LEU A 16 0.80 -6.81 4.01
CA LEU A 16 0.41 -6.06 2.81
C LEU A 16 1.59 -5.24 2.26
N LEU A 17 2.19 -4.42 3.11
CA LEU A 17 3.31 -3.55 2.73
C LEU A 17 4.55 -4.35 2.32
N ALA A 18 4.81 -5.48 2.99
CA ALA A 18 5.92 -6.35 2.64
C ALA A 18 5.72 -7.01 1.27
N VAL A 19 4.51 -7.50 0.97
CA VAL A 19 4.17 -8.07 -0.34
C VAL A 19 4.29 -7.01 -1.43
N ASP A 20 3.81 -5.80 -1.19
CA ASP A 20 3.95 -4.68 -2.11
C ASP A 20 5.43 -4.33 -2.37
N GLY A 21 6.24 -4.22 -1.32
CA GLY A 21 7.68 -3.98 -1.46
C GLY A 21 8.42 -5.09 -2.19
N LEU A 22 8.06 -6.35 -1.95
CA LEU A 22 8.62 -7.49 -2.68
C LEU A 22 8.21 -7.49 -4.16
N ALA A 23 6.99 -7.06 -4.49
CA ALA A 23 6.56 -6.88 -5.88
C ALA A 23 7.43 -5.83 -6.58
N HIS A 24 7.73 -4.70 -5.93
CA HIS A 24 8.63 -3.68 -6.48
C HIS A 24 10.06 -4.18 -6.68
N LEU A 25 10.60 -4.96 -5.73
CA LEU A 25 11.92 -5.60 -5.91
C LEU A 25 11.91 -6.59 -7.06
N TYR A 26 10.83 -7.35 -7.22
CA TYR A 26 10.68 -8.28 -8.35
C TYR A 26 10.64 -7.54 -9.68
N TRP A 27 9.88 -6.45 -9.79
CA TRP A 27 9.83 -5.62 -11.00
C TRP A 27 11.14 -4.91 -11.30
N ALA A 28 11.94 -4.57 -10.28
CA ALA A 28 13.28 -4.02 -10.46
C ALA A 28 14.22 -4.96 -11.23
N THR A 29 13.91 -6.27 -11.28
CA THR A 29 14.67 -7.26 -12.07
C THR A 29 14.28 -7.30 -13.55
N GLY A 30 13.37 -6.42 -14.00
CA GLY A 30 12.84 -6.39 -15.37
C GLY A 30 11.73 -7.39 -15.64
N ARG A 31 11.25 -8.12 -14.62
CA ARG A 31 10.13 -9.05 -14.74
C ARG A 31 8.81 -8.31 -14.62
N THR A 32 7.78 -8.75 -15.35
CA THR A 32 6.53 -7.99 -15.50
C THR A 32 5.30 -8.68 -14.93
N TRP A 33 5.44 -9.86 -14.31
CA TRP A 33 4.30 -10.57 -13.71
C TRP A 33 3.53 -9.64 -12.75
N PRO A 34 2.18 -9.66 -12.77
CA PRO A 34 1.30 -10.57 -13.52
C PRO A 34 0.97 -10.16 -14.96
N ALA A 35 1.58 -9.08 -15.49
CA ALA A 35 1.35 -8.61 -16.84
C ALA A 35 2.29 -9.24 -17.87
N ALA A 36 1.84 -9.28 -19.13
CA ALA A 36 2.63 -9.77 -20.27
C ALA A 36 3.74 -8.80 -20.71
N SER A 37 3.71 -7.54 -20.26
CA SER A 37 4.67 -6.49 -20.63
C SER A 37 4.72 -5.38 -19.58
N GLU A 38 5.79 -4.56 -19.60
CA GLU A 38 5.94 -3.40 -18.71
C GLU A 38 4.85 -2.35 -18.95
N ARG A 39 4.45 -2.14 -20.21
CA ARG A 39 3.30 -1.29 -20.55
C ARG A 39 2.00 -1.82 -19.95
N GLY A 40 1.77 -3.14 -20.04
CA GLY A 40 0.61 -3.76 -19.42
C GLY A 40 0.62 -3.61 -17.90
N LEU A 41 1.79 -3.77 -17.28
CA LEU A 41 1.98 -3.60 -15.84
C LEU A 41 1.71 -2.16 -15.40
N SER A 42 2.27 -1.17 -16.09
CA SER A 42 2.10 0.25 -15.75
C SER A 42 0.66 0.71 -15.90
N LEU A 43 -0.01 0.31 -16.99
CA LEU A 43 -1.44 0.59 -17.16
C LEU A 43 -2.32 -0.13 -16.14
N ALA A 44 -1.92 -1.30 -15.63
CA ALA A 44 -2.68 -2.02 -14.60
C ALA A 44 -2.48 -1.42 -13.19
N VAL A 45 -1.25 -1.07 -12.84
CA VAL A 45 -0.87 -0.62 -11.48
C VAL A 45 -1.04 0.88 -11.30
N LEU A 46 -0.75 1.69 -12.32
CA LEU A 46 -0.68 3.15 -12.24
C LEU A 46 -1.71 3.86 -13.12
N GLY A 47 -2.33 3.16 -14.08
CA GLY A 47 -3.27 3.76 -15.03
C GLY A 47 -2.63 4.70 -16.04
N ALA A 48 -1.29 4.72 -16.11
CA ALA A 48 -0.50 5.52 -17.02
C ALA A 48 0.80 4.79 -17.38
N GLU A 49 1.39 5.14 -18.52
CA GLU A 49 2.67 4.58 -18.95
C GLU A 49 3.81 5.23 -18.16
N VAL A 50 4.37 4.45 -17.22
CA VAL A 50 5.46 4.85 -16.34
C VAL A 50 6.49 3.73 -16.32
N SER A 51 7.77 4.09 -16.21
CA SER A 51 8.86 3.11 -16.16
C SER A 51 8.90 2.38 -14.82
N PHE A 52 9.17 1.07 -14.88
CA PHE A 52 9.46 0.19 -13.74
C PHE A 52 10.96 -0.06 -13.56
N ALA A 53 11.81 0.80 -14.15
CA ALA A 53 13.25 0.71 -14.00
C ALA A 53 13.67 0.85 -12.52
N PRO A 54 14.82 0.25 -12.12
CA PRO A 54 15.28 0.24 -10.73
C PRO A 54 15.27 1.61 -10.03
N PRO A 55 15.67 2.74 -10.66
CA PRO A 55 15.62 4.05 -10.01
C PRO A 55 14.23 4.50 -9.57
N VAL A 56 13.16 3.96 -10.17
CA VAL A 56 11.76 4.28 -9.84
C VAL A 56 11.22 3.33 -8.76
N VAL A 57 11.42 2.02 -8.94
CA VAL A 57 10.77 1.01 -8.08
C VAL A 57 11.54 0.69 -6.80
N LEU A 58 12.88 0.85 -6.77
CA LEU A 58 13.66 0.58 -5.55
C LEU A 58 13.33 1.55 -4.40
N PRO A 59 13.14 2.87 -4.62
CA PRO A 59 12.67 3.77 -3.56
C PRO A 59 11.30 3.35 -3.01
N LEU A 60 10.38 2.92 -3.88
CA LEU A 60 9.06 2.44 -3.47
C LEU A 60 9.15 1.16 -2.65
N ALA A 61 10.01 0.21 -3.05
CA ALA A 61 10.30 -0.99 -2.27
C ALA A 61 10.87 -0.65 -0.89
N ALA A 62 11.85 0.26 -0.82
CA ALA A 62 12.45 0.68 0.44
C ALA A 62 11.44 1.34 1.36
N LEU A 63 10.59 2.22 0.83
CA LEU A 63 9.55 2.91 1.58
C LEU A 63 8.54 1.92 2.18
N THR A 64 8.03 1.00 1.37
CA THR A 64 6.99 0.04 1.76
C THR A 64 7.54 -1.01 2.74
N LEU A 65 8.74 -1.54 2.52
CA LEU A 65 9.41 -2.46 3.45
C LEU A 65 9.75 -1.79 4.78
N THR A 66 10.20 -0.53 4.76
CA THR A 66 10.43 0.25 5.99
C THR A 66 9.12 0.49 6.74
N GLY A 67 8.05 0.83 6.02
CA GLY A 67 6.71 0.94 6.56
C GLY A 67 6.23 -0.37 7.21
N ALA A 68 6.45 -1.51 6.55
CA ALA A 68 6.12 -2.84 7.08
C ALA A 68 6.83 -3.10 8.40
N GLY A 69 8.15 -2.86 8.44
CA GLY A 69 8.97 -3.00 9.65
C GLY A 69 8.49 -2.09 10.79
N ALA A 70 8.17 -0.83 10.49
CA ALA A 70 7.69 0.13 11.48
C ALA A 70 6.32 -0.26 12.06
N VAL A 71 5.39 -0.72 11.21
CA VAL A 71 4.06 -1.19 11.63
C VAL A 71 4.17 -2.43 12.51
N LEU A 72 5.00 -3.40 12.12
CA LEU A 72 5.24 -4.61 12.91
C LEU A 72 5.90 -4.28 14.26
N ALA A 73 6.91 -3.41 14.25
CA ALA A 73 7.57 -2.96 15.47
C ALA A 73 6.57 -2.28 16.42
N HIS A 74 5.74 -1.35 15.91
CA HIS A 74 4.70 -0.69 16.71
C HIS A 74 3.67 -1.69 17.23
N ALA A 75 3.25 -2.67 16.43
CA ALA A 75 2.30 -3.69 16.86
C ALA A 75 2.83 -4.60 17.99
N HIS A 76 4.15 -4.77 18.06
CA HIS A 76 4.85 -5.51 19.11
C HIS A 76 5.33 -4.62 20.27
N GLY A 77 4.93 -3.34 20.32
CA GLY A 77 5.31 -2.41 21.39
C GLY A 77 6.78 -1.95 21.34
N ARG A 78 7.44 -2.05 20.17
CA ARG A 78 8.83 -1.66 19.95
C ARG A 78 8.93 -0.32 19.22
N GLY A 79 9.99 0.46 19.49
CA GLY A 79 10.31 1.70 18.78
C GLY A 79 9.51 2.95 19.18
N GLY A 80 8.57 2.83 20.14
CA GLY A 80 7.94 3.96 20.82
C GLY A 80 7.23 4.95 19.90
N ARG A 81 7.54 6.25 20.05
CA ARG A 81 6.85 7.33 19.32
C ARG A 81 7.13 7.32 17.81
N VAL A 82 8.32 6.87 17.40
CA VAL A 82 8.74 6.87 15.99
C VAL A 82 7.94 5.86 15.19
N THR A 83 7.89 4.60 15.63
CA THR A 83 7.13 3.54 14.94
C THR A 83 5.64 3.81 14.95
N ARG A 84 5.12 4.46 15.99
CA ARG A 84 3.75 4.96 16.04
C ARG A 84 3.49 6.06 15.00
N ALA A 85 4.38 7.05 14.87
CA ALA A 85 4.26 8.11 13.88
C ALA A 85 4.30 7.55 12.45
N LEU A 86 5.23 6.64 12.17
CA LEU A 86 5.33 5.94 10.89
C LEU A 86 4.08 5.09 10.59
N THR A 87 3.54 4.38 11.58
CA THR A 87 2.25 3.68 11.43
C THR A 87 1.12 4.65 11.12
N GLY A 88 1.12 5.84 11.74
CA GLY A 88 0.18 6.92 11.42
C GLY A 88 0.32 7.42 9.98
N ALA A 89 1.55 7.58 9.49
CA ALA A 89 1.81 7.97 8.11
C ALA A 89 1.32 6.92 7.10
N VAL A 90 1.57 5.63 7.38
CA VAL A 90 1.01 4.52 6.59
C VAL A 90 -0.51 4.57 6.57
N ALA A 91 -1.14 4.77 7.73
CA ALA A 91 -2.59 4.86 7.84
C ALA A 91 -3.15 6.03 7.01
N ALA A 92 -2.49 7.19 7.07
CA ALA A 92 -2.85 8.36 6.28
C ALA A 92 -2.71 8.10 4.77
N GLY A 93 -1.59 7.52 4.33
CA GLY A 93 -1.36 7.19 2.91
C GLY A 93 -2.42 6.24 2.36
N LEU A 94 -2.73 5.16 3.09
CA LEU A 94 -3.79 4.22 2.72
C LEU A 94 -5.17 4.89 2.68
N ALA A 95 -5.48 5.75 3.65
CA ALA A 95 -6.75 6.47 3.70
C ALA A 95 -6.89 7.44 2.52
N VAL A 96 -5.87 8.26 2.23
CA VAL A 96 -5.85 9.17 1.08
C VAL A 96 -6.06 8.38 -0.21
N ARG A 97 -5.35 7.27 -0.39
CA ARG A 97 -5.47 6.43 -1.59
C ARG A 97 -6.86 5.80 -1.74
N GLY A 98 -7.45 5.33 -0.64
CA GLY A 98 -8.80 4.78 -0.62
C GLY A 98 -9.86 5.84 -0.94
N VAL A 99 -9.76 7.03 -0.35
CA VAL A 99 -10.69 8.15 -0.60
C VAL A 99 -10.57 8.64 -2.05
N ALA A 100 -9.36 8.76 -2.60
CA ALA A 100 -9.15 9.08 -4.01
C ALA A 100 -9.82 8.02 -4.92
N GLY A 101 -9.70 6.74 -4.56
CA GLY A 101 -10.38 5.65 -5.24
C GLY A 101 -11.90 5.77 -5.26
N LEU A 102 -12.50 6.18 -4.13
CA LEU A 102 -13.94 6.48 -4.06
C LEU A 102 -14.32 7.70 -4.91
N GLY A 103 -13.46 8.72 -4.97
CA GLY A 103 -13.65 9.88 -5.84
C GLY A 103 -13.73 9.51 -7.32
N TRP A 104 -12.84 8.63 -7.79
CA TRP A 104 -12.91 8.07 -9.14
C TRP A 104 -14.18 7.24 -9.36
N ALA A 105 -14.54 6.37 -8.41
CA ALA A 105 -15.75 5.55 -8.49
C ALA A 105 -17.04 6.38 -8.57
N ALA A 106 -17.08 7.52 -7.87
CA ALA A 106 -18.20 8.45 -7.85
C ALA A 106 -18.22 9.44 -9.03
N GLY A 107 -17.23 9.38 -9.94
CA GLY A 107 -17.11 10.34 -11.05
C GLY A 107 -16.73 11.76 -10.62
N LEU A 108 -16.20 11.93 -9.40
CA LEU A 108 -15.76 13.23 -8.86
C LEU A 108 -14.33 13.59 -9.29
N LEU A 109 -13.58 12.61 -9.79
CA LEU A 109 -12.21 12.75 -10.26
C LEU A 109 -12.10 12.09 -11.64
N ASP A 110 -11.23 12.64 -12.49
CA ASP A 110 -10.91 12.03 -13.79
C ASP A 110 -10.40 10.61 -13.58
N SER A 111 -11.15 9.64 -14.10
CA SER A 111 -10.84 8.22 -13.94
C SER A 111 -9.80 7.81 -14.98
N PRO A 112 -8.69 7.18 -14.58
CA PRO A 112 -7.76 6.61 -15.54
C PRO A 112 -8.46 5.54 -16.37
N ALA A 113 -8.45 5.67 -17.69
CA ALA A 113 -9.04 4.67 -18.58
C ALA A 113 -8.23 3.37 -18.56
N GLY A 114 -8.89 2.24 -18.87
CA GLY A 114 -8.22 0.94 -19.04
C GLY A 114 -8.22 0.05 -17.80
N PRO A 115 -7.29 -0.93 -17.73
CA PRO A 115 -7.35 -2.02 -16.75
C PRO A 115 -7.23 -1.55 -15.29
N PHE A 116 -6.58 -0.40 -15.05
CA PHE A 116 -6.50 0.21 -13.73
C PHE A 116 -7.86 0.52 -13.13
N TYR A 117 -8.85 0.97 -13.90
CA TYR A 117 -10.14 1.37 -13.34
C TYR A 117 -10.83 0.22 -12.60
N GLY A 118 -10.89 -0.95 -13.24
CA GLY A 118 -11.47 -2.15 -12.64
C GLY A 118 -10.68 -2.62 -11.42
N LEU A 119 -9.35 -2.68 -11.51
CA LEU A 119 -8.48 -3.05 -10.39
C LEU A 119 -8.61 -2.07 -9.23
N ASN A 120 -8.69 -0.77 -9.53
CA ASN A 120 -8.86 0.26 -8.53
C ASN A 120 -10.19 0.12 -7.79
N LEU A 121 -11.29 -0.12 -8.52
CA LEU A 121 -12.62 -0.23 -7.93
C LEU A 121 -12.78 -1.50 -7.08
N PHE A 122 -12.34 -2.65 -7.60
CA PHE A 122 -12.61 -3.95 -7.00
C PHE A 122 -11.52 -4.46 -6.07
N LEU A 123 -10.27 -3.99 -6.22
CA LEU A 123 -9.13 -4.48 -5.43
C LEU A 123 -8.45 -3.36 -4.63
N TYR A 124 -7.95 -2.31 -5.29
CA TYR A 124 -7.12 -1.33 -4.60
C TYR A 124 -7.90 -0.47 -3.61
N THR A 125 -9.06 0.06 -4.00
CA THR A 125 -9.86 0.92 -3.10
C THR A 125 -10.35 0.16 -1.87
N PRO A 126 -10.95 -1.04 -1.99
CA PRO A 126 -11.35 -1.83 -0.82
C PRO A 126 -10.16 -2.19 0.08
N ALA A 127 -9.02 -2.59 -0.51
CA ALA A 127 -7.81 -2.87 0.25
C ALA A 127 -7.31 -1.63 1.00
N CYS A 128 -7.16 -0.50 0.32
CA CYS A 128 -6.68 0.74 0.94
C CYS A 128 -7.61 1.22 2.07
N LEU A 129 -8.93 1.15 1.90
CA LEU A 129 -9.88 1.51 2.96
C LEU A 129 -9.81 0.54 4.14
N GLY A 130 -9.83 -0.77 3.89
CA GLY A 130 -9.80 -1.81 4.92
C GLY A 130 -8.51 -1.80 5.73
N PHE A 131 -7.36 -1.81 5.05
CA PHE A 131 -6.05 -1.75 5.71
C PHE A 131 -5.75 -0.37 6.29
N GLY A 132 -6.20 0.72 5.67
CA GLY A 132 -6.10 2.07 6.22
C GLY A 132 -6.89 2.24 7.52
N TRP A 133 -8.07 1.63 7.61
CA TRP A 133 -8.83 1.55 8.85
C TRP A 133 -8.10 0.75 9.93
N ALA A 134 -7.57 -0.43 9.58
CA ALA A 134 -6.79 -1.25 10.51
C ALA A 134 -5.54 -0.51 11.03
N ALA A 135 -4.80 0.14 10.13
CA ALA A 135 -3.62 0.93 10.46
C ALA A 135 -3.98 2.14 11.34
N THR A 136 -5.11 2.81 11.10
CA THR A 136 -5.59 3.92 11.93
C THR A 136 -5.92 3.47 13.35
N ARG A 137 -6.62 2.33 13.49
CA ARG A 137 -6.91 1.75 14.81
C ARG A 137 -5.64 1.36 15.55
N LEU A 138 -4.65 0.86 14.82
CA LEU A 138 -3.34 0.49 15.35
C LEU A 138 -2.52 1.73 15.79
N ALA A 139 -2.48 2.80 15.00
CA ALA A 139 -1.77 4.04 15.33
C ALA A 139 -2.36 4.76 16.56
N ARG A 140 -3.68 4.62 16.77
CA ARG A 140 -4.40 5.15 17.93
C ARG A 140 -4.26 4.30 19.18
N ALA A 141 -3.90 3.01 19.05
CA ALA A 141 -3.64 2.16 20.21
C ALA A 141 -2.31 2.56 20.86
N ARG A 142 -2.35 2.72 22.18
CA ARG A 142 -1.16 2.91 23.02
C ARG A 142 -0.47 1.55 23.19
#